data_AF-A0A081SJQ3-F1
#
_entry.id   AF-A0A081SJQ3-F1
#
_cell.length_a   1.000
_cell.length_b   1.000
_cell.length_c   1.000
_cell.angle_alpha   90.00
_cell.angle_beta   90.00
_cell.angle_gamma   90.00
#
_symmetry.space_group_name_H-M   'P 1'
#
loop_
_entity.id
_entity.type
_entity.pdbx_description
1 polymer ?
#
loop_
_entity_poly.entity_id
_entity_poly.type
_entity_poly.pdbx_seq_one_letter_code
_entity_poly.pdbx_strand_id
1 'polypeptide(L)'
;MAHRIVFFVALMFCTSFTQASKLKIDNVRIGVTDSSFALNRTVILCNLSWENSWRDDVNWDAVWVFVKYKTNDGVWEHATLSTDASHYKFPADIDVAPAQDGKGVFIYRKTIGVGTVTVRDLELAWQSRTDGVVTKPTSAVKVFAIEMVFVPDGEFFIGDGSLFNVAGHFADPFQSVTRAGQDRVTATFSGIRRAPAKEAKEINRPARIESEREIFFGNSTNDHFGNSSGKGMLISDDVPRVYNNVVVPEYFPKGTKAFYCMKYEISQGLYAAFLNTLTDLQAASLAPEGDSAYRYTIRGKTFSYTAARPERACNYLDWRHGAAFSDWAGLRPMTEFEFEKACRGPQHPSPNEYAWGARSVVPIAEIIGEEIGTETFLPEDANCNSTMGDFKGGDGGRGPLRCGLLEKPNLGRAQPGASYYGIMELSGNLWEQCVTVGDPQGRRFTALHGDGRLELDGSANVERWPSGINGMGYRGGSWSNQSFRLRVSDRQVAVGGATARIAEGSTGFNSVTPESTGFRGVRTAEQYTIIEK
;
A
#
# COMPACT_ATOMS: atom_id res chain seq x y z
N MET A 1 -54.36 34.54 -34.98
CA MET A 1 -54.28 33.65 -33.80
C MET A 1 -53.06 32.76 -33.95
N ALA A 2 -51.94 33.11 -33.33
CA ALA A 2 -50.71 32.32 -33.37
C ALA A 2 -50.71 31.33 -32.20
N HIS A 3 -50.66 30.03 -32.48
CA HIS A 3 -50.50 28.99 -31.46
C HIS A 3 -49.00 28.84 -31.13
N ARG A 4 -48.66 29.10 -29.86
CA ARG A 4 -47.33 28.89 -29.29
C ARG A 4 -47.19 27.42 -28.91
N ILE A 5 -46.23 26.73 -29.52
CA ILE A 5 -45.77 25.40 -29.09
C ILE A 5 -44.64 25.63 -28.07
N VAL A 6 -44.84 25.16 -26.84
CA VAL A 6 -43.84 25.17 -25.78
C VAL A 6 -43.08 23.85 -25.83
N PHE A 7 -41.79 23.90 -26.15
CA PHE A 7 -40.89 22.75 -26.00
C PHE A 7 -40.49 22.62 -24.54
N PHE A 8 -40.84 21.49 -23.93
CA PHE A 8 -40.26 21.05 -22.66
C PHE A 8 -38.83 20.54 -22.93
N VAL A 9 -37.83 21.30 -22.48
CA VAL A 9 -36.45 20.82 -22.41
C VAL A 9 -36.35 19.97 -21.14
N ALA A 10 -36.24 18.65 -21.32
CA ALA A 10 -35.87 17.75 -20.24
C ALA A 10 -34.39 18.00 -19.90
N LEU A 11 -34.13 18.65 -18.76
CA LEU A 11 -32.80 18.78 -18.19
C LEU A 11 -32.35 17.39 -17.73
N MET A 12 -31.58 16.70 -18.56
CA MET A 12 -30.90 15.48 -18.18
C MET A 12 -29.75 15.88 -17.25
N PHE A 13 -29.94 15.73 -15.93
CA PHE A 13 -28.87 15.84 -14.95
C PHE A 13 -27.92 14.66 -15.18
N CYS A 14 -26.90 14.87 -16.01
CA CYS A 14 -25.74 14.00 -16.06
C CYS A 14 -24.89 14.34 -14.82
N THR A 15 -25.11 13.62 -13.71
CA THR A 15 -24.17 13.65 -12.59
C THR A 15 -22.91 12.90 -13.05
N SER A 16 -21.95 13.64 -13.60
CA SER A 16 -20.62 13.13 -13.86
C SER A 16 -19.97 12.81 -12.51
N PHE A 17 -20.02 11.55 -12.09
CA PHE A 17 -19.18 11.07 -11.00
C PHE A 17 -17.76 10.95 -11.53
N THR A 18 -16.88 11.88 -11.16
CA THR A 18 -15.43 11.73 -11.35
C THR A 18 -14.91 10.73 -10.32
N GLN A 19 -14.27 9.64 -10.73
CA GLN A 19 -13.72 8.60 -9.84
C GLN A 19 -12.17 8.65 -9.83
N ALA A 20 -11.53 8.30 -8.70
CA ALA A 20 -10.14 8.58 -8.20
C ALA A 20 -8.97 9.04 -9.11
N SER A 21 -8.11 9.85 -8.45
CA SER A 21 -6.67 10.08 -8.70
C SER A 21 -6.25 10.50 -10.11
N LYS A 22 -6.61 11.72 -10.50
CA LYS A 22 -5.89 12.45 -11.56
C LYS A 22 -4.66 13.17 -11.02
N LEU A 23 -3.83 12.46 -10.27
CA LEU A 23 -2.52 12.99 -9.89
C LEU A 23 -1.76 13.36 -11.16
N LYS A 24 -1.45 14.65 -11.28
CA LYS A 24 -0.85 15.20 -12.49
C LYS A 24 0.30 16.11 -12.12
N ILE A 25 1.41 15.88 -12.80
CA ILE A 25 2.53 16.81 -12.89
C ILE A 25 2.61 17.31 -14.33
N ASP A 26 2.62 18.62 -14.54
CA ASP A 26 2.88 19.21 -15.85
C ASP A 26 3.73 20.48 -15.75
N ASN A 27 4.07 21.07 -16.90
CA ASN A 27 4.87 22.29 -16.99
C ASN A 27 6.22 22.22 -16.25
N VAL A 28 6.86 21.04 -16.26
CA VAL A 28 8.16 20.84 -15.62
C VAL A 28 9.25 21.60 -16.38
N ARG A 29 9.96 22.49 -15.69
CA ARG A 29 11.07 23.26 -16.27
C ARG A 29 12.09 23.69 -15.22
N ILE A 30 13.32 23.91 -15.65
CA ILE A 30 14.36 24.48 -14.78
C ILE A 30 14.18 26.00 -14.72
N GLY A 31 14.10 26.53 -13.50
CA GLY A 31 13.99 27.95 -13.23
C GLY A 31 15.30 28.67 -13.52
N VAL A 32 15.25 29.64 -14.42
CA VAL A 32 16.37 30.57 -14.66
C VAL A 32 16.23 31.72 -13.68
N THR A 33 16.83 31.57 -12.50
CA THR A 33 16.92 32.67 -11.52
C THR A 33 18.39 33.11 -11.39
N ASP A 34 18.59 34.42 -11.25
CA ASP A 34 19.91 35.05 -11.04
C ASP A 34 20.63 34.50 -9.78
N SER A 35 19.89 33.81 -8.91
CA SER A 35 20.33 33.23 -7.64
C SER A 35 20.88 31.80 -7.70
N SER A 36 20.97 31.17 -8.87
CA SER A 36 21.52 29.80 -9.01
C SER A 36 23.03 29.68 -8.74
N PHE A 37 23.77 30.79 -8.73
CA PHE A 37 25.19 30.83 -8.34
C PHE A 37 25.43 31.19 -6.87
N ALA A 38 24.52 31.94 -6.24
CA ALA A 38 24.67 32.38 -4.84
C ALA A 38 24.08 31.39 -3.81
N LEU A 39 23.15 30.53 -4.23
CA LEU A 39 22.39 29.64 -3.34
C LEU A 39 22.79 28.15 -3.45
N ASN A 40 23.79 27.80 -4.27
CA ASN A 40 24.22 26.42 -4.54
C ASN A 40 23.08 25.45 -4.93
N ARG A 41 21.98 25.96 -5.48
CA ARG A 41 20.77 25.18 -5.79
C ARG A 41 20.14 25.57 -7.13
N THR A 42 19.43 24.61 -7.70
CA THR A 42 18.59 24.78 -8.89
C THR A 42 17.12 24.75 -8.47
N VAL A 43 16.33 25.68 -9.00
CA VAL A 43 14.87 25.65 -8.85
C VAL A 43 14.26 24.86 -10.00
N ILE A 44 13.36 23.93 -9.69
CA ILE A 44 12.53 23.23 -10.68
C ILE A 44 11.10 23.73 -10.49
N LEU A 45 10.50 24.27 -11.55
CA LEU A 45 9.10 24.66 -11.56
C LEU A 45 8.26 23.54 -12.14
N CYS A 46 7.10 23.29 -11.55
CA CYS A 46 6.06 22.45 -12.13
C CYS A 46 4.67 22.86 -11.63
N ASN A 47 3.62 22.33 -12.27
CA ASN A 47 2.29 22.31 -11.70
C ASN A 47 2.02 20.93 -11.11
N LEU A 48 1.31 20.88 -9.98
CA LEU A 48 0.86 19.67 -9.32
C LEU A 48 -0.65 19.78 -9.06
N SER A 49 -1.41 18.75 -9.42
CA SER A 49 -2.82 18.64 -9.03
C SER A 49 -3.17 17.21 -8.69
N TRP A 50 -4.08 17.00 -7.73
CA TRP A 50 -4.71 15.72 -7.50
C TRP A 50 -6.15 15.91 -6.98
N GLU A 51 -7.00 14.95 -7.31
CA GLU A 51 -8.41 14.94 -6.93
C GLU A 51 -8.60 14.25 -5.57
N ASN A 52 -9.77 14.43 -4.94
CA ASN A 52 -10.12 13.79 -3.67
C ASN A 52 -9.11 13.99 -2.54
N SER A 53 -8.40 15.12 -2.50
CA SER A 53 -7.58 15.45 -1.35
C SER A 53 -8.45 15.66 -0.12
N TRP A 54 -7.92 15.32 1.05
CA TRP A 54 -8.58 15.51 2.32
C TRP A 54 -7.60 15.68 3.48
N ARG A 55 -8.05 16.43 4.48
CA ARG A 55 -7.44 16.51 5.81
C ARG A 55 -8.54 16.64 6.84
N ASP A 56 -8.39 15.94 7.94
CA ASP A 56 -9.27 16.04 9.11
C ASP A 56 -8.42 16.11 10.39
N ASP A 57 -9.04 15.82 11.52
CA ASP A 57 -8.45 15.86 12.85
C ASP A 57 -7.56 14.65 13.18
N VAL A 58 -7.69 13.56 12.44
CA VAL A 58 -6.91 12.33 12.65
C VAL A 58 -5.73 12.27 11.70
N ASN A 59 -5.96 12.48 10.41
CA ASN A 59 -4.92 12.36 9.40
C ASN A 59 -5.23 13.13 8.10
N TRP A 60 -4.42 12.90 7.08
CA TRP A 60 -4.54 13.55 5.76
C TRP A 60 -3.97 12.70 4.64
N ASP A 61 -4.38 13.01 3.42
CA ASP A 61 -3.68 12.61 2.21
C ASP A 61 -2.56 13.59 1.85
N ALA A 62 -1.55 13.09 1.16
CA ALA A 62 -0.38 13.84 0.74
C ALA A 62 0.10 13.37 -0.62
N VAL A 63 1.01 14.12 -1.22
CA VAL A 63 1.76 13.71 -2.42
C VAL A 63 3.23 13.65 -2.07
N TRP A 64 3.85 12.49 -2.24
CA TRP A 64 5.30 12.34 -2.20
C TRP A 64 5.88 12.74 -3.56
N VAL A 65 6.67 13.81 -3.58
CA VAL A 65 7.30 14.35 -4.79
C VAL A 65 8.81 14.15 -4.73
N PHE A 66 9.37 13.57 -5.79
CA PHE A 66 10.81 13.39 -5.95
C PHE A 66 11.23 13.65 -7.40
N VAL A 67 12.53 13.83 -7.63
CA VAL A 67 13.04 14.30 -8.91
C VAL A 67 14.14 13.37 -9.42
N LYS A 68 14.06 13.05 -10.71
CA LYS A 68 15.14 12.40 -11.46
C LYS A 68 15.76 13.38 -12.44
N TYR A 69 17.08 13.40 -12.56
CA TYR A 69 17.80 14.16 -13.58
C TYR A 69 18.62 13.23 -14.45
N LYS A 70 18.83 13.62 -15.71
CA LYS A 70 19.68 12.85 -16.64
C LYS A 70 21.10 13.40 -16.63
N THR A 71 22.08 12.55 -16.38
CA THR A 71 23.51 12.86 -16.47
C THR A 71 23.93 13.07 -17.94
N ASN A 72 25.14 13.58 -18.14
CA ASN A 72 25.70 13.75 -19.49
C ASN A 72 25.90 12.41 -20.22
N ASP A 73 26.11 11.33 -19.46
CA ASP A 73 26.25 9.96 -19.99
C ASP A 73 24.89 9.32 -20.29
N GLY A 74 23.80 10.05 -20.07
CA GLY A 74 22.45 9.61 -20.40
C GLY A 74 21.80 8.72 -19.34
N VAL A 75 22.40 8.57 -18.17
CA VAL A 75 21.85 7.81 -17.03
C VAL A 75 20.93 8.72 -16.21
N TRP A 76 19.82 8.19 -15.71
CA TRP A 76 18.96 8.92 -14.78
C TRP A 76 19.41 8.68 -13.34
N GLU A 77 19.53 9.76 -12.57
CA GLU A 77 19.90 9.73 -11.16
C GLU A 77 18.86 10.45 -10.30
N HIS A 78 18.88 10.18 -8.99
CA HIS A 78 17.99 10.79 -8.01
C HIS A 78 18.54 12.15 -7.53
N ALA A 79 17.74 13.21 -7.65
CA ALA A 79 18.12 14.56 -7.26
C ALA A 79 18.01 14.75 -5.73
N THR A 80 19.03 15.32 -5.09
CA THR A 80 19.00 15.69 -3.67
C THR A 80 18.20 16.99 -3.46
N LEU A 81 16.98 16.90 -2.97
CA LEU A 81 16.17 18.07 -2.62
C LEU A 81 16.58 18.69 -1.28
N SER A 82 16.30 19.99 -1.12
CA SER A 82 16.54 20.72 0.12
C SER A 82 15.78 20.13 1.31
N THR A 83 16.42 19.95 2.45
CA THR A 83 15.75 19.55 3.70
C THR A 83 15.05 20.72 4.41
N ASP A 84 15.36 21.96 4.02
CA ASP A 84 14.74 23.18 4.55
C ASP A 84 13.49 23.56 3.75
N ALA A 85 12.34 23.57 4.43
CA ALA A 85 11.03 23.91 3.85
C ALA A 85 10.95 25.36 3.34
N SER A 86 11.74 26.29 3.90
CA SER A 86 11.77 27.70 3.47
C SER A 86 12.35 27.91 2.08
N HIS A 87 13.01 26.88 1.52
CA HIS A 87 13.58 26.91 0.18
C HIS A 87 12.55 26.61 -0.92
N TYR A 88 11.38 26.10 -0.55
CA TYR A 88 10.29 25.77 -1.48
C TYR A 88 9.32 26.95 -1.57
N LYS A 89 8.64 27.09 -2.72
CA LYS A 89 7.51 28.03 -2.85
C LYS A 89 6.24 27.31 -3.24
N PHE A 90 5.18 27.58 -2.48
CA PHE A 90 3.88 26.94 -2.58
C PHE A 90 2.79 27.89 -2.05
N PRO A 91 1.51 27.69 -2.43
CA PRO A 91 0.37 28.45 -1.95
C PRO A 91 0.15 28.34 -0.42
N ALA A 92 -0.52 29.33 0.16
CA ALA A 92 -0.70 29.42 1.62
C ALA A 92 -1.59 28.32 2.23
N ASP A 93 -2.44 27.68 1.43
CA ASP A 93 -3.33 26.57 1.80
C ASP A 93 -2.67 25.19 1.70
N ILE A 94 -1.38 25.16 1.36
CA ILE A 94 -0.55 23.96 1.25
C ILE A 94 0.56 24.01 2.30
N ASP A 95 0.89 22.86 2.87
CA ASP A 95 2.10 22.65 3.64
C ASP A 95 3.04 21.71 2.87
N VAL A 96 4.35 21.88 3.11
CA VAL A 96 5.38 21.00 2.58
C VAL A 96 6.25 20.46 3.72
N ALA A 97 6.70 19.23 3.54
CA ALA A 97 7.51 18.49 4.51
C ALA A 97 8.66 17.81 3.75
N PRO A 98 9.79 18.52 3.55
CA PRO A 98 10.96 17.93 2.92
C PRO A 98 11.55 16.85 3.80
N ALA A 99 11.97 15.74 3.21
CA ALA A 99 12.60 14.68 3.98
C ALA A 99 14.07 15.00 4.29
N GLN A 100 14.54 14.64 5.48
CA GLN A 100 15.91 14.90 5.96
C GLN A 100 17.00 14.17 5.16
N ASP A 101 16.68 13.10 4.44
CA ASP A 101 17.63 12.41 3.54
C ASP A 101 17.73 13.09 2.16
N GLY A 102 16.93 14.13 1.90
CA GLY A 102 16.89 14.86 0.64
C GLY A 102 16.28 14.08 -0.53
N LYS A 103 15.62 12.92 -0.30
CA LYS A 103 15.08 12.08 -1.39
C LYS A 103 13.71 12.52 -1.90
N GLY A 104 13.13 13.56 -1.33
CA GLY A 104 11.86 14.09 -1.78
C GLY A 104 11.21 14.99 -0.76
N VAL A 105 9.96 15.35 -1.03
CA VAL A 105 9.14 16.24 -0.21
C VAL A 105 7.70 15.75 -0.22
N PHE A 106 7.06 15.74 0.95
CA PHE A 106 5.61 15.58 1.04
C PHE A 106 4.94 16.93 0.85
N ILE A 107 3.88 16.97 0.06
CA ILE A 107 3.05 18.15 -0.19
C ILE A 107 1.60 17.77 0.16
N TYR A 108 0.95 18.55 1.02
CA TYR A 108 -0.38 18.23 1.50
C TYR A 108 -1.17 19.48 1.87
N ARG A 109 -2.47 19.32 2.02
CA ARG A 109 -3.37 20.40 2.42
C ARG A 109 -3.07 20.86 3.84
N LYS A 110 -3.00 22.17 4.04
CA LYS A 110 -2.76 22.79 5.35
C LYS A 110 -3.96 22.74 6.29
N THR A 111 -5.16 22.96 5.77
CA THR A 111 -6.38 23.09 6.58
C THR A 111 -7.29 21.87 6.44
N ILE A 112 -8.11 21.60 7.45
CA ILE A 112 -9.16 20.58 7.35
C ILE A 112 -10.09 20.87 6.16
N GLY A 113 -10.45 19.83 5.43
CA GLY A 113 -11.38 19.92 4.30
C GLY A 113 -11.17 18.80 3.29
N VAL A 114 -12.00 18.80 2.26
CA VAL A 114 -11.96 17.85 1.13
C VAL A 114 -11.91 18.60 -0.21
N GLY A 115 -11.57 17.92 -1.31
CA GLY A 115 -11.67 18.45 -2.67
C GLY A 115 -10.36 18.40 -3.46
N THR A 116 -10.38 18.87 -4.70
CA THR A 116 -9.20 18.90 -5.57
C THR A 116 -8.18 19.94 -5.09
N VAL A 117 -6.91 19.55 -5.03
CA VAL A 117 -5.80 20.48 -4.84
C VAL A 117 -5.17 20.80 -6.20
N THR A 118 -4.81 22.07 -6.43
CA THR A 118 -4.07 22.52 -7.60
C THR A 118 -3.02 23.54 -7.18
N VAL A 119 -1.77 23.19 -7.37
CA VAL A 119 -0.59 24.02 -7.13
C VAL A 119 0.00 24.40 -8.47
N ARG A 120 0.00 25.70 -8.79
CA ARG A 120 0.66 26.24 -9.98
C ARG A 120 2.01 26.81 -9.60
N ASP A 121 2.97 26.67 -10.51
CA ASP A 121 4.34 27.19 -10.34
C ASP A 121 4.98 26.79 -9.00
N LEU A 122 4.77 25.53 -8.58
CA LEU A 122 5.48 24.92 -7.45
C LEU A 122 6.98 25.03 -7.69
N GLU A 123 7.72 25.63 -6.76
CA GLU A 123 9.18 25.70 -6.82
C GLU A 123 9.79 24.62 -5.93
N LEU A 124 10.31 23.57 -6.55
CA LEU A 124 11.12 22.55 -5.90
C LEU A 124 12.58 23.03 -5.82
N ALA A 125 13.20 22.83 -4.66
CA ALA A 125 14.58 23.24 -4.40
C ALA A 125 15.54 22.05 -4.53
N TRP A 126 16.16 21.89 -5.69
CA TRP A 126 17.18 20.86 -5.94
C TRP A 126 18.58 21.36 -5.55
N GLN A 127 19.25 20.68 -4.64
CA GLN A 127 20.65 20.91 -4.25
C GLN A 127 21.63 20.37 -5.31
N SER A 128 21.49 20.83 -6.56
CA SER A 128 22.21 20.31 -7.73
C SER A 128 23.73 20.31 -7.59
N ARG A 129 24.31 21.25 -6.82
CA ARG A 129 25.75 21.28 -6.54
C ARG A 129 26.21 20.15 -5.64
N THR A 130 25.38 19.69 -4.70
CA THR A 130 25.63 18.50 -3.87
C THR A 130 25.70 17.25 -4.74
N ASP A 131 24.89 17.20 -5.79
CA ASP A 131 24.90 16.11 -6.78
C ASP A 131 26.00 16.29 -7.86
N GLY A 132 26.85 17.33 -7.74
CA GLY A 132 27.91 17.59 -8.71
C GLY A 132 27.42 18.10 -10.07
N VAL A 133 26.17 18.57 -10.17
CA VAL A 133 25.53 18.97 -11.42
C VAL A 133 25.52 20.49 -11.61
N VAL A 134 25.88 20.93 -12.81
CA VAL A 134 25.65 22.31 -13.28
C VAL A 134 24.48 22.30 -14.25
N THR A 135 23.33 22.81 -13.83
CA THR A 135 22.10 22.73 -14.64
C THR A 135 22.02 23.82 -15.70
N LYS A 136 21.47 23.48 -16.86
CA LYS A 136 21.08 24.41 -17.93
C LYS A 136 19.56 24.40 -18.07
N PRO A 137 18.93 25.41 -18.71
CA PRO A 137 17.49 25.37 -18.98
C PRO A 137 17.03 24.14 -19.78
N THR A 138 17.94 23.54 -20.54
CA THR A 138 17.72 22.32 -21.35
C THR A 138 18.12 21.02 -20.64
N SER A 139 18.58 21.07 -19.39
CA SER A 139 18.91 19.84 -18.63
C SER A 139 17.64 19.02 -18.43
N ALA A 140 17.71 17.72 -18.71
CA ALA A 140 16.55 16.83 -18.62
C ALA A 140 16.26 16.47 -17.16
N VAL A 141 15.06 16.81 -16.70
CA VAL A 141 14.53 16.46 -15.39
C VAL A 141 13.14 15.82 -15.55
N LYS A 142 12.82 14.88 -14.67
CA LYS A 142 11.48 14.32 -14.49
C LYS A 142 11.09 14.49 -13.03
N VAL A 143 9.91 15.03 -12.79
CA VAL A 143 9.31 15.13 -11.47
C VAL A 143 8.29 14.01 -11.37
N PHE A 144 8.43 13.19 -10.34
CA PHE A 144 7.51 12.11 -10.03
C PHE A 144 6.70 12.47 -8.79
N ALA A 145 5.48 11.96 -8.75
CA ALA A 145 4.55 12.20 -7.67
C ALA A 145 3.82 10.89 -7.36
N ILE A 146 3.60 10.60 -6.09
CA ILE A 146 2.85 9.44 -5.62
C ILE A 146 1.86 9.92 -4.54
N GLU A 147 0.57 9.62 -4.69
CA GLU A 147 -0.41 9.88 -3.64
C GLU A 147 -0.14 8.96 -2.44
N MET A 148 -0.11 9.55 -1.26
CA MET A 148 0.20 8.93 0.02
C MET A 148 -0.86 9.31 1.06
N VAL A 149 -0.94 8.56 2.15
CA VAL A 149 -1.78 8.84 3.31
C VAL A 149 -0.89 8.85 4.54
N PHE A 150 -1.01 9.90 5.36
CA PHE A 150 -0.36 9.95 6.66
C PHE A 150 -1.04 8.98 7.63
N VAL A 151 -0.25 8.09 8.23
CA VAL A 151 -0.63 7.20 9.33
C VAL A 151 0.04 7.73 10.60
N PRO A 152 -0.73 8.26 11.57
CA PRO A 152 -0.19 8.82 12.80
C PRO A 152 0.59 7.80 13.64
N ASP A 153 1.47 8.31 14.49
CA ASP A 153 2.09 7.51 15.55
C ASP A 153 1.04 7.10 16.60
N GLY A 154 1.42 6.15 17.45
CA GLY A 154 0.58 5.65 18.51
C GLY A 154 0.34 4.15 18.44
N GLU A 155 -0.23 3.68 19.54
CA GLU A 155 -0.47 2.27 19.80
C GLU A 155 -1.65 1.74 18.99
N PHE A 156 -1.64 0.44 18.73
CA PHE A 156 -2.70 -0.23 17.98
C PHE A 156 -2.75 -1.72 18.31
N PHE A 157 -3.71 -2.42 17.71
CA PHE A 157 -3.88 -3.86 17.88
C PHE A 157 -3.64 -4.60 16.58
N ILE A 158 -3.03 -5.78 16.70
CA ILE A 158 -2.89 -6.77 15.62
C ILE A 158 -3.65 -8.05 15.95
N GLY A 159 -4.13 -8.75 14.92
CA GLY A 159 -4.94 -9.97 15.04
C GLY A 159 -6.42 -9.76 14.72
N ASP A 160 -7.22 -10.83 14.86
CA ASP A 160 -8.61 -10.89 14.36
C ASP A 160 -9.67 -10.43 15.39
N GLY A 161 -9.43 -10.62 16.69
CA GLY A 161 -10.45 -10.36 17.71
C GLY A 161 -11.46 -11.48 17.92
N SER A 162 -11.46 -12.53 17.08
CA SER A 162 -12.27 -13.73 17.31
C SER A 162 -11.87 -14.51 18.57
N LEU A 163 -12.89 -14.94 19.33
CA LEU A 163 -12.75 -15.88 20.47
C LEU A 163 -12.72 -17.35 20.02
N PHE A 164 -12.70 -17.60 18.72
CA PHE A 164 -12.62 -18.91 18.07
C PHE A 164 -11.39 -18.98 17.16
N ASN A 165 -10.89 -20.18 16.89
CA ASN A 165 -9.74 -20.38 16.00
C ASN A 165 -10.06 -19.84 14.59
N VAL A 166 -9.44 -18.72 14.23
CA VAL A 166 -9.30 -18.26 12.84
C VAL A 166 -7.95 -18.75 12.33
N ALA A 167 -7.89 -19.09 11.05
CA ALA A 167 -6.71 -19.68 10.46
C ALA A 167 -5.69 -18.60 10.11
N GLY A 168 -4.50 -18.63 10.75
CA GLY A 168 -3.35 -17.76 10.48
C GLY A 168 -3.58 -16.30 10.82
N HIS A 169 -3.32 -15.88 12.06
CA HIS A 169 -3.40 -14.49 12.51
C HIS A 169 -2.49 -14.24 13.72
N PHE A 170 -2.18 -12.98 14.03
CA PHE A 170 -1.52 -12.61 15.29
C PHE A 170 -2.46 -12.77 16.49
N ALA A 171 -1.93 -13.20 17.63
CA ALA A 171 -2.67 -13.26 18.90
C ALA A 171 -1.75 -12.92 20.09
N ASP A 172 -2.32 -12.40 21.16
CA ASP A 172 -1.69 -12.38 22.49
C ASP A 172 -1.74 -13.81 23.07
N PRO A 173 -0.67 -14.34 23.66
CA PRO A 173 -0.64 -15.70 24.19
C PRO A 173 -1.72 -15.92 25.26
N PHE A 174 -2.33 -17.10 25.16
CA PHE A 174 -3.54 -17.50 25.85
C PHE A 174 -3.62 -17.11 27.33
N GLN A 175 -4.58 -16.25 27.68
CA GLN A 175 -5.19 -16.36 29.01
C GLN A 175 -6.21 -17.50 28.95
N SER A 176 -5.90 -18.61 29.61
CA SER A 176 -6.87 -19.69 29.79
C SER A 176 -8.03 -19.18 30.65
N VAL A 177 -9.19 -18.95 30.02
CA VAL A 177 -10.41 -18.65 30.79
C VAL A 177 -11.04 -19.98 31.15
N THR A 178 -10.80 -20.43 32.39
CA THR A 178 -11.51 -21.58 32.94
C THR A 178 -12.91 -21.13 33.31
N ARG A 179 -13.92 -21.47 32.51
CA ARG A 179 -15.31 -21.27 32.91
C ARG A 179 -15.71 -22.46 33.78
N ALA A 180 -16.10 -22.22 35.04
CA ALA A 180 -16.67 -23.28 35.86
C ALA A 180 -18.02 -23.70 35.27
N GLY A 181 -18.07 -24.86 34.60
CA GLY A 181 -19.31 -25.48 34.16
C GLY A 181 -19.84 -26.42 35.24
N GLN A 182 -21.16 -26.58 35.34
CA GLN A 182 -21.73 -27.71 36.07
C GLN A 182 -21.58 -28.97 35.20
N ASP A 183 -21.24 -30.11 35.82
CA ASP A 183 -21.25 -31.41 35.16
C ASP A 183 -22.60 -31.62 34.44
N ARG A 184 -22.55 -31.88 33.13
CA ARG A 184 -23.75 -32.23 32.35
C ARG A 184 -23.71 -33.71 32.00
N VAL A 185 -24.78 -34.39 32.36
CA VAL A 185 -25.06 -35.77 31.96
C VAL A 185 -26.09 -35.71 30.85
N THR A 186 -25.70 -36.09 29.64
CA THR A 186 -26.59 -36.13 28.47
C THR A 186 -26.89 -37.58 28.13
N ALA A 187 -28.16 -37.97 28.16
CA ALA A 187 -28.61 -39.28 27.69
C ALA A 187 -28.90 -39.21 26.19
N THR A 188 -28.21 -40.02 25.39
CA THR A 188 -28.50 -40.24 23.97
C THR A 188 -29.03 -41.66 23.76
N PHE A 189 -29.63 -41.94 22.60
CA PHE A 189 -30.06 -43.31 22.23
C PHE A 189 -28.91 -44.35 22.27
N SER A 190 -27.66 -43.88 22.26
CA SER A 190 -26.43 -44.68 22.38
C SER A 190 -25.85 -44.78 23.79
N GLY A 191 -26.52 -44.24 24.82
CA GLY A 191 -26.11 -44.33 26.23
C GLY A 191 -25.97 -42.99 26.95
N ILE A 192 -25.52 -43.04 28.21
CA ILE A 192 -25.30 -41.87 29.06
C ILE A 192 -23.87 -41.36 28.86
N ARG A 193 -23.70 -40.11 28.41
CA ARG A 193 -22.40 -39.44 28.34
C ARG A 193 -22.30 -38.35 29.40
N ARG A 194 -21.19 -38.35 30.14
CA ARG A 194 -20.85 -37.30 31.12
C ARG A 194 -19.81 -36.37 30.51
N ALA A 195 -20.13 -35.09 30.39
CA ALA A 195 -19.18 -34.06 29.99
C ALA A 195 -18.54 -33.44 31.27
N PRO A 196 -17.21 -33.28 31.32
CA PRO A 196 -16.52 -32.78 32.51
C PRO A 196 -16.82 -31.31 32.84
N ALA A 197 -16.91 -30.97 34.14
CA ALA A 197 -17.17 -29.64 34.70
C ALA A 197 -16.17 -28.51 34.34
N LYS A 198 -15.03 -28.83 33.72
CA LYS A 198 -14.01 -27.85 33.30
C LYS A 198 -13.72 -28.00 31.82
N GLU A 199 -14.35 -27.15 31.01
CA GLU A 199 -13.83 -26.82 29.69
C GLU A 199 -12.92 -25.60 29.85
N ALA A 200 -11.60 -25.81 29.86
CA ALA A 200 -10.67 -24.72 29.62
C ALA A 200 -10.80 -24.33 28.16
N LYS A 201 -11.35 -23.15 27.88
CA LYS A 201 -11.38 -22.61 26.51
C LYS A 201 -10.21 -21.64 26.37
N GLU A 202 -9.30 -21.97 25.47
CA GLU A 202 -8.30 -21.04 24.96
C GLU A 202 -9.04 -19.91 24.23
N ILE A 203 -8.81 -18.67 24.65
CA ILE A 203 -9.33 -17.48 23.99
C ILE A 203 -8.13 -16.76 23.36
N ASN A 204 -8.15 -16.62 22.04
CA ASN A 204 -7.22 -15.73 21.34
C ASN A 204 -7.67 -14.29 21.59
N ARG A 205 -6.75 -13.44 22.07
CA ARG A 205 -6.99 -11.99 22.16
C ARG A 205 -6.13 -11.29 21.11
N PRO A 206 -6.59 -10.18 20.52
CA PRO A 206 -5.72 -9.29 19.78
C PRO A 206 -4.52 -8.86 20.61
N ALA A 207 -3.38 -8.75 19.96
CA ALA A 207 -2.16 -8.35 20.60
C ALA A 207 -1.95 -6.85 20.45
N ARG A 208 -1.55 -6.16 21.52
CA ARG A 208 -1.34 -4.72 21.53
C ARG A 208 0.11 -4.39 21.22
N ILE A 209 0.34 -3.46 20.30
CA ILE A 209 1.66 -2.92 19.97
C ILE A 209 1.74 -1.52 20.55
N GLU A 210 2.53 -1.36 21.61
CA GLU A 210 2.59 -0.13 22.41
C GLU A 210 3.83 0.72 22.10
N SER A 211 4.90 0.13 21.55
CA SER A 211 6.10 0.88 21.16
C SER A 211 6.93 0.15 20.12
N GLU A 212 8.00 0.80 19.65
CA GLU A 212 9.05 0.16 18.85
C GLU A 212 9.98 -0.73 19.67
N ARG A 213 9.82 -0.85 21.00
CA ARG A 213 10.70 -1.70 21.83
C ARG A 213 10.70 -3.14 21.35
N GLU A 214 11.77 -3.84 21.68
CA GLU A 214 11.90 -5.26 21.43
C GLU A 214 10.69 -6.05 21.97
N ILE A 215 10.18 -6.98 21.17
CA ILE A 215 9.12 -7.92 21.56
C ILE A 215 9.53 -9.36 21.21
N PHE A 216 8.92 -10.33 21.90
CA PHE A 216 9.11 -11.75 21.61
C PHE A 216 7.93 -12.29 20.79
N PHE A 217 8.22 -12.98 19.68
CA PHE A 217 7.26 -13.58 18.77
C PHE A 217 7.46 -15.11 18.77
N GLY A 218 6.39 -15.92 18.88
CA GLY A 218 6.56 -17.39 18.81
C GLY A 218 5.65 -18.21 19.73
N ASN A 219 6.13 -19.39 20.17
CA ASN A 219 5.34 -20.37 20.91
C ASN A 219 4.79 -19.81 22.21
N SER A 220 3.52 -20.13 22.45
CA SER A 220 2.65 -19.58 23.48
C SER A 220 3.09 -19.89 24.92
N THR A 221 4.07 -19.16 25.42
CA THR A 221 4.12 -18.77 26.84
C THR A 221 3.52 -17.37 26.96
N ASN A 222 3.10 -16.96 28.16
CA ASN A 222 2.77 -15.55 28.44
C ASN A 222 3.88 -14.66 27.83
N ASP A 223 3.51 -13.57 27.17
CA ASP A 223 4.39 -12.56 26.53
C ASP A 223 4.94 -12.85 25.10
N HIS A 224 4.58 -13.96 24.44
CA HIS A 224 4.92 -14.22 23.03
C HIS A 224 3.74 -14.08 22.06
N PHE A 225 3.76 -13.06 21.19
CA PHE A 225 2.78 -12.88 20.11
C PHE A 225 2.61 -14.20 19.31
N GLY A 226 1.44 -14.84 19.47
CA GLY A 226 1.13 -16.19 19.05
C GLY A 226 0.76 -16.29 17.58
N ASN A 227 1.55 -17.06 16.84
CA ASN A 227 1.17 -17.88 15.68
C ASN A 227 2.27 -18.90 15.42
N SER A 228 2.40 -19.87 16.32
CA SER A 228 3.46 -20.86 16.25
C SER A 228 2.92 -22.22 15.82
N SER A 229 3.75 -22.99 15.15
CA SER A 229 3.51 -24.42 14.84
C SER A 229 2.52 -24.74 13.69
N GLY A 230 2.21 -23.80 12.79
CA GLY A 230 1.36 -24.03 11.61
C GLY A 230 -0.13 -24.18 11.93
N LYS A 231 -0.58 -23.78 13.13
CA LYS A 231 -1.99 -23.84 13.53
C LYS A 231 -2.79 -22.86 12.68
N GLY A 232 -3.51 -23.38 11.69
CA GLY A 232 -4.31 -22.57 10.77
C GLY A 232 -3.51 -21.93 9.64
N MET A 233 -2.26 -22.33 9.38
CA MET A 233 -1.50 -21.91 8.20
C MET A 233 -1.60 -22.97 7.11
N LEU A 234 -1.51 -22.58 5.83
CA LEU A 234 -1.48 -23.55 4.73
C LEU A 234 -0.23 -24.43 4.78
N ILE A 235 0.91 -23.83 5.18
CA ILE A 235 2.20 -24.49 5.43
C ILE A 235 2.73 -23.90 6.74
N SER A 236 3.43 -24.69 7.55
CA SER A 236 4.12 -24.15 8.74
C SER A 236 5.32 -23.32 8.27
N ASP A 237 5.13 -22.02 8.10
CA ASP A 237 6.10 -21.09 7.51
C ASP A 237 6.52 -19.94 8.45
N ASP A 238 5.90 -19.80 9.64
CA ASP A 238 6.33 -18.89 10.72
C ASP A 238 7.41 -19.53 11.64
N VAL A 239 7.61 -18.99 12.86
CA VAL A 239 8.64 -19.42 13.83
C VAL A 239 8.74 -20.96 13.93
N PRO A 240 9.90 -21.55 13.55
CA PRO A 240 10.06 -23.00 13.54
C PRO A 240 9.77 -23.61 14.90
N ARG A 241 9.18 -24.82 14.91
CA ARG A 241 8.82 -25.57 16.13
C ARG A 241 9.98 -25.80 17.11
N VAL A 242 11.22 -25.64 16.65
CA VAL A 242 12.44 -25.79 17.45
C VAL A 242 12.67 -24.60 18.40
N TYR A 243 12.13 -23.42 18.09
CA TYR A 243 12.31 -22.21 18.89
C TYR A 243 11.07 -21.92 19.73
N ASN A 244 11.26 -21.63 21.03
CA ASN A 244 10.17 -21.18 21.90
C ASN A 244 9.70 -19.77 21.53
N ASN A 245 10.62 -18.89 21.15
CA ASN A 245 10.34 -17.57 20.62
C ASN A 245 11.48 -17.12 19.69
N VAL A 246 11.24 -16.03 19.00
CA VAL A 246 12.22 -15.23 18.30
C VAL A 246 12.05 -13.77 18.71
N VAL A 247 13.13 -13.02 18.63
CA VAL A 247 13.13 -11.60 18.92
C VAL A 247 12.71 -10.81 17.69
N VAL A 248 11.73 -9.91 17.83
CA VAL A 248 11.48 -8.83 16.89
C VAL A 248 12.16 -7.57 17.45
N PRO A 249 13.30 -7.17 16.89
CA PRO A 249 14.19 -6.18 17.48
C PRO A 249 13.61 -4.77 17.42
N GLU A 250 14.17 -3.86 18.21
CA GLU A 250 13.66 -2.49 18.31
C GLU A 250 13.71 -1.68 17.00
N TYR A 251 14.64 -2.00 16.12
CA TYR A 251 14.82 -1.32 14.83
C TYR A 251 13.87 -1.81 13.73
N PHE A 252 13.18 -2.94 13.94
CA PHE A 252 12.15 -3.43 13.02
C PHE A 252 10.91 -2.52 13.17
N PRO A 253 10.42 -1.88 12.10
CA PRO A 253 9.25 -1.00 12.17
C PRO A 253 8.00 -1.77 12.56
N LYS A 254 7.54 -1.58 13.80
CA LYS A 254 6.30 -2.15 14.33
C LYS A 254 5.10 -1.27 14.03
N GLY A 255 5.30 -0.08 13.47
CA GLY A 255 4.25 0.84 13.07
C GLY A 255 3.76 1.76 14.19
N THR A 256 4.40 1.79 15.35
CA THR A 256 4.03 2.76 16.41
C THR A 256 4.53 4.16 16.11
N LYS A 257 5.62 4.29 15.36
CA LYS A 257 6.03 5.57 14.76
C LYS A 257 5.13 5.91 13.57
N ALA A 258 4.95 7.20 13.32
CA ALA A 258 4.19 7.70 12.18
C ALA A 258 4.89 7.34 10.85
N PHE A 259 4.09 7.12 9.81
CA PHE A 259 4.57 6.86 8.46
C PHE A 259 3.57 7.32 7.41
N TYR A 260 4.04 7.53 6.20
CA TYR A 260 3.20 7.70 5.02
C TYR A 260 3.10 6.38 4.29
N CYS A 261 1.89 5.98 3.92
CA CYS A 261 1.63 4.81 3.08
C CYS A 261 1.14 5.26 1.72
N MET A 262 1.59 4.65 0.62
CA MET A 262 0.99 4.92 -0.68
C MET A 262 -0.52 4.73 -0.60
N LYS A 263 -1.29 5.68 -1.16
CA LYS A 263 -2.75 5.67 -1.09
C LYS A 263 -3.36 4.53 -1.90
N TYR A 264 -2.72 4.21 -3.03
CA TYR A 264 -3.08 3.09 -3.90
C TYR A 264 -1.89 2.16 -4.14
N GLU A 265 -2.17 0.99 -4.72
CA GLU A 265 -1.14 0.10 -5.29
C GLU A 265 -0.34 0.82 -6.38
N ILE A 266 0.84 0.31 -6.71
CA ILE A 266 1.60 0.79 -7.88
C ILE A 266 0.77 0.58 -9.14
N SER A 267 0.54 1.63 -9.93
CA SER A 267 -0.17 1.55 -11.20
C SER A 267 0.76 1.16 -12.36
N GLN A 268 0.20 0.57 -13.43
CA GLN A 268 0.97 0.15 -14.60
C GLN A 268 1.65 1.35 -15.30
N GLY A 269 1.03 2.52 -15.28
CA GLY A 269 1.61 3.76 -15.82
C GLY A 269 2.78 4.25 -14.98
N LEU A 270 2.65 4.23 -13.65
CA LEU A 270 3.72 4.60 -12.73
C LEU A 270 4.91 3.64 -12.84
N TYR A 271 4.65 2.33 -12.95
CA TYR A 271 5.69 1.33 -13.15
C TYR A 271 6.38 1.46 -14.52
N ALA A 272 5.63 1.74 -15.59
CA ALA A 272 6.23 2.04 -16.90
C ALA A 272 7.11 3.31 -16.85
N ALA A 273 6.71 4.33 -16.09
CA ALA A 273 7.49 5.54 -15.92
C ALA A 273 8.80 5.28 -15.14
N PHE A 274 8.76 4.38 -14.14
CA PHE A 274 9.93 3.83 -13.46
C PHE A 274 10.89 3.16 -14.45
N LEU A 275 10.43 2.18 -15.23
CA LEU A 275 11.25 1.47 -16.23
C LEU A 275 11.92 2.44 -17.22
N ASN A 276 11.22 3.48 -17.65
CA ASN A 276 11.72 4.53 -18.55
C ASN A 276 12.75 5.50 -17.91
N THR A 277 13.17 5.23 -16.68
CA THR A 277 14.26 5.95 -15.99
C THR A 277 15.35 5.02 -15.49
N LEU A 278 15.36 3.78 -15.94
CA LEU A 278 16.42 2.83 -15.64
C LEU A 278 17.43 2.75 -16.80
N THR A 279 18.58 2.13 -16.55
CA THR A 279 19.45 1.67 -17.64
C THR A 279 18.77 0.53 -18.40
N ASP A 280 19.16 0.31 -19.65
CA ASP A 280 18.56 -0.75 -20.49
C ASP A 280 18.64 -2.14 -19.84
N LEU A 281 19.76 -2.43 -19.15
CA LEU A 281 19.95 -3.69 -18.43
C LEU A 281 18.98 -3.85 -17.25
N GLN A 282 18.87 -2.81 -16.42
CA GLN A 282 17.95 -2.79 -15.28
C GLN A 282 16.49 -2.88 -15.77
N ALA A 283 16.11 -2.11 -16.80
CA ALA A 283 14.77 -2.13 -17.36
C ALA A 283 14.40 -3.49 -17.97
N ALA A 284 15.33 -4.13 -18.69
CA ALA A 284 15.13 -5.48 -19.22
C ALA A 284 14.92 -6.51 -18.09
N SER A 285 15.63 -6.35 -16.98
CA SER A 285 15.54 -7.26 -15.84
C SER A 285 14.31 -7.05 -14.96
N LEU A 286 13.73 -5.85 -14.98
CA LEU A 286 12.61 -5.44 -14.13
C LEU A 286 11.28 -5.27 -14.88
N ALA A 287 11.23 -5.52 -16.18
CA ALA A 287 9.98 -5.50 -16.95
C ALA A 287 9.25 -6.84 -16.80
N PRO A 288 8.08 -6.90 -16.11
CA PRO A 288 7.38 -8.16 -15.94
C PRO A 288 6.84 -8.71 -17.26
N GLU A 289 6.94 -10.03 -17.44
CA GLU A 289 6.30 -10.78 -18.52
C GLU A 289 4.83 -11.05 -18.19
N GLY A 290 4.00 -10.01 -18.22
CA GLY A 290 2.57 -10.14 -17.92
C GLY A 290 1.69 -10.49 -19.13
N ASP A 291 0.54 -11.11 -18.85
CA ASP A 291 -0.43 -11.55 -19.86
C ASP A 291 -1.66 -10.63 -19.92
N SER A 292 -2.10 -10.30 -21.14
CA SER A 292 -3.34 -9.56 -21.39
C SER A 292 -4.60 -10.28 -20.88
N ALA A 293 -4.60 -11.61 -20.77
CA ALA A 293 -5.69 -12.38 -20.16
C ALA A 293 -5.95 -11.99 -18.70
N TYR A 294 -4.90 -11.47 -18.04
CA TYR A 294 -4.96 -10.93 -16.67
C TYR A 294 -4.79 -9.42 -16.63
N ARG A 295 -5.24 -8.73 -17.70
CA ARG A 295 -5.37 -7.28 -17.78
C ARG A 295 -4.04 -6.51 -17.70
N TYR A 296 -2.91 -7.17 -18.00
CA TYR A 296 -1.59 -6.54 -18.05
C TYR A 296 -1.30 -5.88 -19.40
N THR A 297 -1.01 -4.58 -19.38
CA THR A 297 -0.93 -3.73 -20.58
C THR A 297 0.40 -3.02 -20.80
N ILE A 298 1.39 -3.19 -19.92
CA ILE A 298 2.72 -2.63 -20.15
C ILE A 298 3.36 -3.34 -21.35
N ARG A 299 3.84 -2.57 -22.32
CA ARG A 299 4.58 -3.05 -23.49
C ARG A 299 5.81 -2.18 -23.71
N GLY A 300 6.95 -2.83 -23.94
CA GLY A 300 8.22 -2.17 -24.28
C GLY A 300 8.50 -2.24 -25.78
N LYS A 301 8.94 -1.12 -26.37
CA LYS A 301 9.54 -1.07 -27.71
C LYS A 301 10.83 -0.27 -27.63
N THR A 302 11.97 -0.90 -27.92
CA THR A 302 13.29 -0.25 -27.85
C THR A 302 13.51 0.46 -26.51
N PHE A 303 13.27 -0.26 -25.40
CA PHE A 303 13.37 0.24 -24.01
C PHE A 303 12.50 1.46 -23.66
N SER A 304 11.52 1.79 -24.51
CA SER A 304 10.43 2.70 -24.18
C SER A 304 9.20 1.89 -23.78
N TYR A 305 8.79 1.99 -22.52
CA TYR A 305 7.66 1.28 -21.94
C TYR A 305 6.42 2.17 -21.86
N THR A 306 5.27 1.62 -22.25
CA THR A 306 3.97 2.31 -22.14
C THR A 306 2.91 1.34 -21.66
N ALA A 307 1.91 1.84 -20.94
CA ALA A 307 0.74 1.06 -20.52
C ALA A 307 -0.50 1.58 -21.25
N ALA A 308 -1.27 0.68 -21.88
CA ALA A 308 -2.54 1.07 -22.50
C ALA A 308 -3.63 1.43 -21.47
N ARG A 309 -3.43 1.01 -20.21
CA ARG A 309 -4.29 1.27 -19.05
C ARG A 309 -3.42 1.77 -17.89
N PRO A 310 -2.92 3.02 -17.94
CA PRO A 310 -1.91 3.50 -17.01
C PRO A 310 -2.39 3.59 -15.56
N GLU A 311 -3.69 3.75 -15.32
CA GLU A 311 -4.28 3.85 -13.97
C GLU A 311 -4.60 2.48 -13.36
N ARG A 312 -4.49 1.38 -14.12
CA ARG A 312 -4.69 0.02 -13.61
C ARG A 312 -3.60 -0.35 -12.61
N ALA A 313 -3.97 -1.01 -11.51
CA ALA A 313 -2.97 -1.57 -10.61
C ALA A 313 -2.03 -2.54 -11.36
N CYS A 314 -0.75 -2.48 -11.05
CA CYS A 314 0.28 -3.25 -11.73
C CYS A 314 0.42 -4.61 -11.06
N ASN A 315 -0.13 -5.64 -11.72
CA ASN A 315 0.13 -7.02 -11.37
C ASN A 315 1.48 -7.51 -11.91
N TYR A 316 1.85 -8.75 -11.59
CA TYR A 316 3.15 -9.37 -11.93
C TYR A 316 4.36 -8.74 -11.24
N LEU A 317 4.13 -8.02 -10.15
CA LEU A 317 5.21 -7.53 -9.32
C LEU A 317 5.54 -8.59 -8.27
N ASP A 318 6.70 -9.23 -8.40
CA ASP A 318 7.30 -9.99 -7.29
C ASP A 318 8.04 -9.04 -6.33
N TRP A 319 8.61 -9.60 -5.26
CA TRP A 319 9.32 -8.83 -4.23
C TRP A 319 10.42 -7.95 -4.81
N ARG A 320 11.16 -8.46 -5.79
CA ARG A 320 12.29 -7.75 -6.41
C ARG A 320 11.81 -6.52 -7.16
N HIS A 321 10.72 -6.63 -7.90
CA HIS A 321 10.13 -5.49 -8.61
C HIS A 321 9.66 -4.39 -7.65
N GLY A 322 8.95 -4.77 -6.59
CA GLY A 322 8.43 -3.83 -5.60
C GLY A 322 9.51 -3.17 -4.73
N ALA A 323 10.53 -3.94 -4.34
CA ALA A 323 11.70 -3.42 -3.62
C ALA A 323 12.49 -2.45 -4.51
N ALA A 324 12.77 -2.79 -5.76
CA ALA A 324 13.47 -1.90 -6.69
C ALA A 324 12.67 -0.60 -6.96
N PHE A 325 11.35 -0.70 -7.11
CA PHE A 325 10.49 0.48 -7.24
C PHE A 325 10.56 1.36 -5.98
N SER A 326 10.48 0.74 -4.80
CA SER A 326 10.53 1.46 -3.52
C SER A 326 11.87 2.16 -3.35
N ASP A 327 12.98 1.51 -3.70
CA ASP A 327 14.31 2.11 -3.66
C ASP A 327 14.39 3.33 -4.59
N TRP A 328 14.02 3.13 -5.85
CA TRP A 328 13.98 4.18 -6.87
C TRP A 328 13.16 5.40 -6.45
N ALA A 329 12.02 5.19 -5.81
CA ALA A 329 11.12 6.24 -5.34
C ALA A 329 11.54 6.88 -4.01
N GLY A 330 12.60 6.39 -3.34
CA GLY A 330 12.94 6.83 -1.99
C GLY A 330 11.89 6.42 -0.96
N LEU A 331 11.23 5.28 -1.15
CA LEU A 331 10.31 4.65 -0.20
C LEU A 331 10.97 3.42 0.45
N ARG A 332 10.23 2.65 1.23
CA ARG A 332 10.62 1.33 1.74
C ARG A 332 9.45 0.35 1.68
N PRO A 333 9.72 -0.96 1.69
CA PRO A 333 8.69 -1.96 1.92
C PRO A 333 7.95 -1.74 3.26
N MET A 334 6.66 -2.05 3.26
CA MET A 334 5.79 -2.02 4.44
C MET A 334 5.99 -3.29 5.28
N THR A 335 5.97 -3.18 6.60
CA THR A 335 5.94 -4.38 7.46
C THR A 335 4.51 -4.90 7.63
N GLU A 336 4.33 -6.18 7.93
CA GLU A 336 2.98 -6.72 8.15
C GLU A 336 2.29 -6.14 9.40
N PHE A 337 3.04 -5.54 10.33
CA PHE A 337 2.48 -4.80 11.45
C PHE A 337 1.94 -3.44 11.00
N GLU A 338 2.72 -2.72 10.18
CA GLU A 338 2.29 -1.48 9.54
C GLU A 338 1.08 -1.70 8.64
N PHE A 339 0.99 -2.84 7.93
CA PHE A 339 -0.20 -3.21 7.15
C PHE A 339 -1.47 -3.27 8.01
N GLU A 340 -1.44 -3.97 9.15
CA GLU A 340 -2.62 -4.05 10.02
C GLU A 340 -2.97 -2.69 10.65
N LYS A 341 -1.97 -1.88 11.02
CA LYS A 341 -2.21 -0.51 11.47
C LYS A 341 -2.83 0.34 10.36
N ALA A 342 -2.29 0.26 9.14
CA ALA A 342 -2.78 1.00 7.98
C ALA A 342 -4.24 0.64 7.66
N CYS A 343 -4.66 -0.61 7.89
CA CYS A 343 -6.04 -1.06 7.77
C CYS A 343 -6.96 -0.49 8.86
N ARG A 344 -6.59 -0.66 10.13
CA ARG A 344 -7.52 -0.55 11.28
C ARG A 344 -7.33 0.70 12.13
N GLY A 345 -6.16 1.30 12.10
CA GLY A 345 -5.76 2.33 13.03
C GLY A 345 -5.79 1.85 14.49
N PRO A 346 -6.17 2.71 15.46
CA PRO A 346 -6.14 2.37 16.88
C PRO A 346 -7.35 1.53 17.34
N GLN A 347 -8.26 1.17 16.44
CA GLN A 347 -9.49 0.48 16.80
C GLN A 347 -9.20 -0.93 17.33
N HIS A 348 -10.04 -1.39 18.26
CA HIS A 348 -9.98 -2.79 18.70
C HIS A 348 -10.45 -3.71 17.54
N PRO A 349 -9.75 -4.82 17.24
CA PRO A 349 -10.09 -5.65 16.10
C PRO A 349 -11.49 -6.25 16.23
N SER A 350 -12.23 -6.21 15.13
CA SER A 350 -13.49 -6.90 14.97
C SER A 350 -13.27 -8.25 14.26
N PRO A 351 -13.92 -9.35 14.72
CA PRO A 351 -13.76 -10.65 14.09
C PRO A 351 -14.02 -10.63 12.58
N ASN A 352 -13.09 -11.18 11.79
CA ASN A 352 -13.18 -11.33 10.35
C ASN A 352 -13.34 -10.01 9.56
N GLU A 353 -12.82 -8.90 10.07
CA GLU A 353 -12.93 -7.60 9.41
C GLU A 353 -12.02 -7.43 8.19
N TYR A 354 -12.45 -6.52 7.33
CA TYR A 354 -11.73 -6.03 6.15
C TYR A 354 -11.15 -4.65 6.44
N ALA A 355 -10.40 -4.07 5.49
CA ALA A 355 -9.85 -2.73 5.63
C ALA A 355 -10.93 -1.69 6.00
N TRP A 356 -12.14 -1.82 5.44
CA TRP A 356 -13.31 -0.97 5.73
C TRP A 356 -14.11 -1.38 6.99
N GLY A 357 -13.58 -2.29 7.81
CA GLY A 357 -14.22 -2.82 9.02
C GLY A 357 -15.03 -4.10 8.78
N ALA A 358 -15.93 -4.43 9.72
CA ALA A 358 -16.64 -5.71 9.78
C ALA A 358 -17.85 -5.85 8.81
N ARG A 359 -18.01 -4.94 7.83
CA ARG A 359 -19.10 -5.02 6.85
C ARG A 359 -18.81 -6.11 5.83
N SER A 360 -19.87 -6.71 5.29
CA SER A 360 -19.77 -7.76 4.27
C SER A 360 -19.03 -7.29 3.01
N VAL A 361 -18.34 -8.23 2.39
CA VAL A 361 -17.72 -8.07 1.07
C VAL A 361 -18.80 -7.92 0.01
N VAL A 362 -18.71 -6.86 -0.79
CA VAL A 362 -19.55 -6.61 -1.95
C VAL A 362 -18.61 -6.41 -3.15
N PRO A 363 -18.34 -7.47 -3.93
CA PRO A 363 -17.40 -7.38 -5.04
C PRO A 363 -18.00 -6.59 -6.21
N ILE A 364 -17.13 -5.88 -6.91
CA ILE A 364 -17.45 -5.34 -8.24
C ILE A 364 -17.78 -6.51 -9.18
N ALA A 365 -18.94 -6.45 -9.83
CA ALA A 365 -19.43 -7.50 -10.73
C ALA A 365 -19.40 -7.08 -12.21
N GLU A 366 -19.57 -5.79 -12.47
CA GLU A 366 -19.65 -5.23 -13.82
C GLU A 366 -18.95 -3.87 -13.89
N ILE A 367 -18.23 -3.64 -15.00
CA ILE A 367 -17.55 -2.39 -15.33
C ILE A 367 -18.36 -1.70 -16.43
N ILE A 368 -18.73 -0.44 -16.17
CA ILE A 368 -19.55 0.35 -17.07
C ILE A 368 -18.68 1.43 -17.73
N GLY A 369 -18.59 1.38 -19.07
CA GLY A 369 -17.81 2.32 -19.88
C GLY A 369 -16.41 1.81 -20.24
N GLU A 370 -15.62 2.70 -20.85
CA GLU A 370 -14.22 2.43 -21.17
C GLU A 370 -13.32 2.66 -19.96
N GLU A 371 -12.35 1.77 -19.74
CA GLU A 371 -11.40 1.84 -18.61
C GLU A 371 -10.26 2.82 -18.86
N ILE A 372 -10.61 4.08 -19.06
CA ILE A 372 -9.68 5.18 -19.31
C ILE A 372 -9.62 6.17 -18.14
N GLY A 373 -10.06 5.74 -16.94
CA GLY A 373 -10.16 6.59 -15.75
C GLY A 373 -11.54 7.26 -15.59
N THR A 374 -12.51 6.85 -16.39
CA THR A 374 -13.89 7.36 -16.38
C THR A 374 -14.92 6.26 -16.19
N GLU A 375 -14.49 5.00 -16.17
CA GLU A 375 -15.36 3.87 -15.93
C GLU A 375 -16.04 3.97 -14.57
N THR A 376 -17.23 3.38 -14.49
CA THR A 376 -17.95 3.17 -13.23
C THR A 376 -18.19 1.67 -13.04
N PHE A 377 -18.86 1.28 -11.95
CA PHE A 377 -19.00 -0.12 -11.59
C PHE A 377 -20.38 -0.41 -11.01
N LEU A 378 -20.79 -1.68 -11.09
CA LEU A 378 -21.96 -2.21 -10.40
C LEU A 378 -21.58 -3.44 -9.54
N PRO A 379 -22.26 -3.64 -8.39
CA PRO A 379 -23.28 -2.73 -7.83
C PRO A 379 -22.67 -1.45 -7.24
N GLU A 380 -23.46 -0.38 -7.09
CA GLU A 380 -22.98 0.95 -6.65
C GLU A 380 -22.46 1.01 -5.20
N ASP A 381 -22.79 -0.01 -4.42
CA ASP A 381 -22.36 -0.24 -3.04
C ASP A 381 -21.18 -1.22 -2.93
N ALA A 382 -20.56 -1.60 -4.05
CA ALA A 382 -19.36 -2.42 -4.04
C ALA A 382 -18.24 -1.76 -3.21
N ASN A 383 -17.41 -2.60 -2.60
CA ASN A 383 -16.34 -2.18 -1.68
C ASN A 383 -14.99 -2.87 -1.92
N CYS A 384 -14.89 -3.77 -2.90
CA CYS A 384 -13.61 -4.36 -3.28
C CYS A 384 -13.65 -4.95 -4.70
N ASN A 385 -12.45 -5.24 -5.21
CA ASN A 385 -12.27 -6.21 -6.28
C ASN A 385 -11.92 -7.58 -5.70
N SER A 386 -12.88 -8.50 -5.72
CA SER A 386 -12.71 -9.91 -5.32
C SER A 386 -13.60 -10.82 -6.17
N THR A 387 -13.70 -10.50 -7.46
CA THR A 387 -14.68 -11.09 -8.39
C THR A 387 -14.44 -12.57 -8.65
N MET A 388 -13.19 -13.05 -8.52
CA MET A 388 -12.78 -14.44 -8.75
C MET A 388 -13.22 -14.99 -10.12
N GLY A 389 -13.37 -14.11 -11.11
CA GLY A 389 -13.92 -14.45 -12.42
C GLY A 389 -13.81 -13.28 -13.37
N ASP A 390 -14.31 -13.47 -14.59
CA ASP A 390 -14.30 -12.44 -15.62
C ASP A 390 -15.33 -11.34 -15.32
N PHE A 391 -14.96 -10.09 -15.56
CA PHE A 391 -15.86 -8.95 -15.47
C PHE A 391 -16.85 -8.93 -16.63
N LYS A 392 -18.08 -8.50 -16.35
CA LYS A 392 -18.99 -8.02 -17.38
C LYS A 392 -18.60 -6.59 -17.76
N GLY A 393 -18.63 -6.27 -19.06
CA GLY A 393 -18.30 -4.91 -19.55
C GLY A 393 -16.81 -4.55 -19.44
N GLY A 394 -16.50 -3.26 -19.60
CA GLY A 394 -15.12 -2.75 -19.67
C GLY A 394 -14.28 -3.44 -20.74
N ASP A 395 -13.00 -3.66 -20.43
CA ASP A 395 -12.07 -4.45 -21.25
C ASP A 395 -12.33 -5.97 -21.16
N GLY A 396 -13.31 -6.41 -20.37
CA GLY A 396 -13.53 -7.81 -20.03
C GLY A 396 -12.37 -8.44 -19.25
N GLY A 397 -12.30 -9.77 -19.31
CA GLY A 397 -11.28 -10.59 -18.64
C GLY A 397 -11.36 -10.52 -17.12
N ARG A 398 -10.33 -11.06 -16.45
CA ARG A 398 -10.19 -11.10 -14.98
C ARG A 398 -8.85 -10.53 -14.57
N GLY A 399 -8.75 -9.88 -13.42
CA GLY A 399 -7.51 -9.21 -13.04
C GLY A 399 -7.71 -8.00 -12.14
N PRO A 400 -6.64 -7.20 -11.95
CA PRO A 400 -6.74 -5.95 -11.22
C PRO A 400 -7.63 -4.93 -11.95
N LEU A 401 -8.21 -4.05 -11.15
CA LEU A 401 -8.90 -2.84 -11.59
C LEU A 401 -8.01 -1.61 -11.38
N ARG A 402 -8.51 -0.45 -11.81
CA ARG A 402 -7.89 0.85 -11.58
C ARG A 402 -7.68 1.13 -10.09
N CYS A 403 -6.51 1.67 -9.77
CA CYS A 403 -6.20 2.24 -8.46
C CYS A 403 -7.23 3.31 -8.09
N GLY A 404 -7.92 3.14 -6.97
CA GLY A 404 -8.93 4.06 -6.46
C GLY A 404 -10.28 3.96 -7.15
N LEU A 405 -10.57 2.92 -7.94
CA LEU A 405 -11.84 2.80 -8.66
C LEU A 405 -13.08 3.04 -7.76
N LEU A 406 -13.02 2.60 -6.50
CA LEU A 406 -14.10 2.71 -5.52
C LEU A 406 -14.27 4.10 -4.89
N GLU A 407 -13.32 5.03 -5.09
CA GLU A 407 -13.43 6.35 -4.51
C GLU A 407 -14.59 7.16 -5.11
N LYS A 408 -15.26 7.88 -4.23
CA LYS A 408 -16.31 8.84 -4.54
C LYS A 408 -15.84 10.26 -4.21
N PRO A 409 -16.26 11.28 -4.97
CA PRO A 409 -15.90 12.67 -4.73
C PRO A 409 -16.19 13.13 -3.30
N ASN A 410 -15.21 13.82 -2.70
CA ASN A 410 -15.39 14.61 -1.48
C ASN A 410 -15.85 13.84 -0.22
N LEU A 411 -15.65 12.53 -0.14
CA LEU A 411 -15.94 11.75 1.09
C LEU A 411 -14.80 11.76 2.12
N GLY A 412 -13.69 12.42 1.80
CA GLY A 412 -12.48 12.36 2.63
C GLY A 412 -11.95 10.94 2.75
N ARG A 413 -11.52 10.55 3.96
CA ARG A 413 -11.03 9.18 4.24
C ARG A 413 -12.12 8.10 4.23
N ALA A 414 -13.41 8.48 4.31
CA ALA A 414 -14.54 7.55 4.44
C ALA A 414 -15.03 6.98 3.09
N GLN A 415 -14.11 6.48 2.27
CA GLN A 415 -14.43 5.92 0.95
C GLN A 415 -14.96 4.48 1.05
N PRO A 416 -15.77 4.03 0.08
CA PRO A 416 -16.06 2.60 -0.08
C PRO A 416 -14.77 1.80 -0.25
N GLY A 417 -14.59 0.76 0.56
CA GLY A 417 -13.39 -0.09 0.48
C GLY A 417 -12.13 0.48 1.14
N ALA A 418 -12.13 1.74 1.59
CA ALA A 418 -10.98 2.33 2.25
C ALA A 418 -10.75 1.78 3.66
N SER A 419 -9.49 1.85 4.07
CA SER A 419 -9.06 1.65 5.45
C SER A 419 -9.57 2.73 6.41
N TYR A 420 -9.38 2.52 7.72
CA TYR A 420 -9.62 3.53 8.74
C TYR A 420 -8.96 4.89 8.42
N TYR A 421 -7.78 4.85 7.82
CA TYR A 421 -6.99 6.02 7.45
C TYR A 421 -7.28 6.55 6.05
N GLY A 422 -8.16 5.93 5.26
CA GLY A 422 -8.43 6.36 3.88
C GLY A 422 -7.47 5.79 2.83
N ILE A 423 -6.77 4.69 3.16
CA ILE A 423 -5.92 3.97 2.21
C ILE A 423 -6.81 3.00 1.43
N MET A 424 -6.67 3.03 0.11
CA MET A 424 -7.51 2.27 -0.81
C MET A 424 -6.88 0.89 -1.09
N GLU A 425 -7.73 -0.11 -1.32
CA GLU A 425 -7.38 -1.43 -1.83
C GLU A 425 -6.46 -2.28 -0.92
N LEU A 426 -6.53 -2.09 0.40
CA LEU A 426 -5.83 -2.99 1.34
C LEU A 426 -6.52 -4.37 1.52
N SER A 427 -7.75 -4.52 1.02
CA SER A 427 -8.52 -5.77 1.04
C SER A 427 -9.05 -6.07 -0.37
N GLY A 428 -8.36 -6.93 -1.12
CA GLY A 428 -8.68 -7.29 -2.50
C GLY A 428 -7.81 -6.56 -3.53
N ASN A 429 -8.23 -6.59 -4.79
CA ASN A 429 -7.45 -6.15 -5.95
C ASN A 429 -6.14 -6.94 -6.15
N LEU A 430 -5.01 -6.59 -5.54
CA LEU A 430 -3.77 -7.38 -5.59
C LEU A 430 -3.24 -7.67 -4.20
N TRP A 431 -2.52 -8.79 -4.09
CA TRP A 431 -1.78 -9.11 -2.88
C TRP A 431 -0.74 -8.04 -2.58
N GLU A 432 -0.69 -7.60 -1.33
CA GLU A 432 0.34 -6.70 -0.82
C GLU A 432 1.50 -7.51 -0.25
N GLN A 433 2.70 -7.25 -0.74
CA GLN A 433 3.91 -7.90 -0.27
C GLN A 433 4.52 -7.09 0.88
N CYS A 434 4.58 -7.69 2.07
CA CYS A 434 5.05 -7.05 3.30
C CYS A 434 6.30 -7.75 3.84
N VAL A 435 7.15 -7.01 4.55
CA VAL A 435 8.21 -7.60 5.38
C VAL A 435 7.56 -8.37 6.54
N THR A 436 7.92 -9.63 6.69
CA THR A 436 7.33 -10.54 7.68
C THR A 436 8.22 -10.71 8.91
N VAL A 437 7.61 -10.81 10.09
CA VAL A 437 8.31 -11.23 11.30
C VAL A 437 8.50 -12.75 11.37
N GLY A 438 7.85 -13.53 10.48
CA GLY A 438 7.94 -14.99 10.43
C GLY A 438 9.34 -15.51 10.09
N ASP A 439 10.09 -14.77 9.27
CA ASP A 439 11.39 -15.19 8.76
C ASP A 439 12.57 -14.39 9.36
N PRO A 440 13.73 -15.04 9.66
CA PRO A 440 14.90 -14.34 10.20
C PRO A 440 15.41 -13.17 9.35
N GLN A 441 15.32 -13.24 8.02
CA GLN A 441 15.74 -12.15 7.14
C GLN A 441 14.79 -10.95 7.27
N GLY A 442 13.49 -11.19 7.40
CA GLY A 442 12.49 -10.16 7.63
C GLY A 442 12.67 -9.46 8.98
N ARG A 443 12.98 -10.21 10.04
CA ARG A 443 13.27 -9.63 11.38
C ARG A 443 14.55 -8.77 11.44
N ARG A 444 15.43 -8.86 10.44
CA ARG A 444 16.62 -7.99 10.32
C ARG A 444 16.34 -6.67 9.62
N PHE A 445 15.15 -6.54 9.01
CA PHE A 445 14.73 -5.32 8.32
C PHE A 445 14.80 -4.08 9.22
N THR A 446 15.14 -2.96 8.60
CA THR A 446 15.24 -1.66 9.27
C THR A 446 14.38 -0.64 8.54
N ALA A 447 14.11 0.50 9.19
CA ALA A 447 13.35 1.59 8.62
C ALA A 447 14.09 2.40 7.52
N LEU A 448 15.25 1.93 7.03
CA LEU A 448 16.01 2.62 5.99
C LEU A 448 15.18 2.76 4.71
N HIS A 449 15.23 3.96 4.13
CA HIS A 449 14.56 4.28 2.87
C HIS A 449 15.48 4.03 1.68
N GLY A 450 14.86 3.85 0.51
CA GLY A 450 15.53 3.89 -0.77
C GLY A 450 16.39 5.12 -0.94
N ASP A 451 17.54 4.96 -1.58
CA ASP A 451 18.43 6.07 -1.91
C ASP A 451 18.23 6.56 -3.35
N GLY A 452 17.38 5.86 -4.11
CA GLY A 452 17.06 6.17 -5.50
C GLY A 452 18.01 5.54 -6.52
N ARG A 453 18.92 4.65 -6.10
CA ARG A 453 19.89 3.93 -6.93
C ARG A 453 19.66 2.43 -6.82
N LEU A 454 19.77 1.76 -7.96
CA LEU A 454 19.67 0.30 -8.03
C LEU A 454 21.02 -0.29 -8.38
N GLU A 455 21.22 -1.54 -8.02
CA GLU A 455 22.34 -2.35 -8.48
C GLU A 455 22.31 -2.53 -10.00
N LEU A 456 23.42 -3.00 -10.58
CA LEU A 456 23.55 -3.20 -12.03
C LEU A 456 22.48 -4.14 -12.60
N ASP A 457 22.06 -5.13 -11.82
CA ASP A 457 21.01 -6.07 -12.22
C ASP A 457 19.59 -5.48 -12.04
N GLY A 458 19.44 -4.34 -11.36
CA GLY A 458 18.16 -3.71 -11.04
C GLY A 458 17.62 -4.04 -9.64
N SER A 459 18.35 -4.81 -8.84
CA SER A 459 17.96 -5.09 -7.46
C SER A 459 18.13 -3.83 -6.59
N ALA A 460 17.28 -3.67 -5.57
CA ALA A 460 17.46 -2.63 -4.55
C ALA A 460 18.77 -2.85 -3.77
N ASN A 461 19.45 -1.78 -3.39
CA ASN A 461 20.77 -1.83 -2.74
C ASN A 461 20.71 -1.54 -1.22
N VAL A 462 19.52 -1.33 -0.67
CA VAL A 462 19.34 -0.89 0.72
C VAL A 462 19.69 -2.00 1.73
N GLU A 463 20.53 -1.66 2.70
CA GLU A 463 20.99 -2.62 3.71
C GLU A 463 19.81 -3.24 4.48
N ARG A 464 19.87 -4.58 4.64
CA ARG A 464 18.91 -5.38 5.41
C ARG A 464 17.49 -5.41 4.87
N TRP A 465 17.26 -4.95 3.64
CA TRP A 465 16.05 -5.32 2.93
C TRP A 465 16.07 -6.82 2.60
N PRO A 466 14.95 -7.54 2.74
CA PRO A 466 14.86 -8.91 2.29
C PRO A 466 15.24 -9.06 0.81
N SER A 467 15.90 -10.16 0.47
CA SER A 467 16.26 -10.50 -0.90
C SER A 467 15.54 -11.78 -1.33
N GLY A 468 14.83 -11.71 -2.45
CA GLY A 468 14.00 -12.81 -2.94
C GLY A 468 12.76 -13.06 -2.08
N ILE A 469 12.38 -14.34 -1.91
CA ILE A 469 11.13 -14.76 -1.26
C ILE A 469 11.26 -14.94 0.26
N ASN A 470 12.48 -14.88 0.80
CA ASN A 470 12.72 -14.98 2.24
C ASN A 470 12.57 -13.59 2.86
N GLY A 471 12.04 -13.49 4.08
CA GLY A 471 11.87 -12.22 4.78
C GLY A 471 10.68 -11.36 4.34
N MET A 472 9.88 -11.85 3.41
CA MET A 472 8.62 -11.23 2.97
C MET A 472 7.44 -12.19 3.08
N GLY A 473 6.21 -11.68 3.06
CA GLY A 473 4.95 -12.43 3.04
C GLY A 473 3.83 -11.64 2.36
N TYR A 474 2.64 -12.21 2.28
CA TYR A 474 1.51 -11.61 1.56
C TYR A 474 0.35 -11.25 2.49
N ARG A 475 -0.27 -10.09 2.26
CA ARG A 475 -1.41 -9.57 3.04
C ARG A 475 -2.50 -9.01 2.10
N GLY A 476 -3.73 -8.93 2.60
CA GLY A 476 -4.83 -8.23 1.92
C GLY A 476 -5.61 -9.01 0.86
N GLY A 477 -5.13 -10.18 0.41
CA GLY A 477 -5.81 -10.95 -0.63
C GLY A 477 -5.76 -10.27 -2.00
N SER A 478 -6.45 -10.84 -2.99
CA SER A 478 -6.49 -10.27 -4.34
C SER A 478 -7.84 -10.52 -5.03
N TRP A 479 -7.96 -10.04 -6.27
CA TRP A 479 -9.10 -10.25 -7.17
C TRP A 479 -9.45 -11.73 -7.38
N SER A 480 -8.47 -12.64 -7.23
CA SER A 480 -8.61 -14.07 -7.45
C SER A 480 -8.96 -14.87 -6.20
N ASN A 481 -9.10 -14.21 -5.03
CA ASN A 481 -9.26 -14.90 -3.75
C ASN A 481 -10.64 -14.78 -3.11
N GLN A 482 -10.98 -15.81 -2.33
CA GLN A 482 -12.16 -15.81 -1.48
C GLN A 482 -12.05 -14.80 -0.33
N SER A 483 -13.20 -14.36 0.17
CA SER A 483 -13.32 -13.31 1.17
C SER A 483 -12.58 -13.56 2.49
N PHE A 484 -12.17 -14.78 2.82
CA PHE A 484 -11.37 -15.01 4.02
C PHE A 484 -9.91 -14.55 3.88
N ARG A 485 -9.38 -14.49 2.65
CA ARG A 485 -8.03 -13.99 2.35
C ARG A 485 -7.90 -12.48 2.39
N LEU A 486 -9.03 -11.79 2.25
CA LEU A 486 -9.08 -10.33 2.24
C LEU A 486 -9.08 -9.72 3.65
N ARG A 487 -9.19 -10.54 4.69
CA ARG A 487 -9.30 -10.08 6.07
C ARG A 487 -8.00 -9.45 6.53
N VAL A 488 -8.09 -8.39 7.31
CA VAL A 488 -6.94 -7.62 7.81
C VAL A 488 -5.94 -8.54 8.50
N SER A 489 -6.41 -9.49 9.30
CA SER A 489 -5.57 -10.38 10.09
C SER A 489 -5.11 -11.66 9.37
N ASP A 490 -5.51 -11.91 8.10
CA ASP A 490 -5.15 -13.15 7.39
C ASP A 490 -3.63 -13.23 7.11
N ARG A 491 -2.96 -14.15 7.78
CA ARG A 491 -1.51 -14.41 7.68
C ARG A 491 -1.23 -15.85 7.27
N GLN A 492 -2.13 -16.47 6.53
CA GLN A 492 -1.95 -17.86 6.08
C GLN A 492 -0.82 -18.04 5.05
N VAL A 493 -0.28 -16.94 4.49
CA VAL A 493 0.90 -16.91 3.62
C VAL A 493 1.91 -15.89 4.17
N ALA A 494 2.29 -16.07 5.43
CA ALA A 494 3.12 -15.12 6.18
C ALA A 494 4.58 -15.09 5.69
N VAL A 495 5.08 -16.17 5.06
CA VAL A 495 6.44 -16.20 4.49
C VAL A 495 6.40 -16.68 3.03
N GLY A 496 7.04 -15.91 2.15
CA GLY A 496 6.97 -16.01 0.69
C GLY A 496 7.37 -17.37 0.08
N GLY A 497 8.06 -18.22 0.83
CA GLY A 497 8.39 -19.60 0.43
C GLY A 497 7.20 -20.56 0.36
N ALA A 498 6.03 -20.20 0.90
CA ALA A 498 4.90 -21.12 1.03
C ALA A 498 4.10 -21.38 -0.27
N THR A 499 4.19 -20.56 -1.33
CA THR A 499 3.24 -20.64 -2.46
C THR A 499 3.74 -21.26 -3.76
N ALA A 500 4.95 -21.85 -3.81
CA ALA A 500 5.46 -22.49 -5.02
C ALA A 500 4.93 -23.93 -5.29
N ARG A 501 4.03 -24.49 -4.48
CA ARG A 501 3.50 -25.86 -4.69
C ARG A 501 2.00 -25.88 -4.89
N ILE A 502 1.58 -25.42 -6.05
CA ILE A 502 0.28 -25.82 -6.60
C ILE A 502 0.45 -27.27 -7.05
N ALA A 503 -0.23 -28.22 -6.38
CA ALA A 503 -0.43 -29.52 -6.99
C ALA A 503 -1.29 -29.30 -8.26
N GLU A 504 -0.85 -29.84 -9.40
CA GLU A 504 -1.64 -29.81 -10.64
C GLU A 504 -3.09 -30.23 -10.35
N GLY A 505 -4.05 -29.38 -10.69
CA GLY A 505 -5.49 -29.66 -10.53
C GLY A 505 -6.18 -29.04 -9.32
N SER A 506 -5.51 -28.29 -8.43
CA SER A 506 -6.22 -27.49 -7.41
C SER A 506 -6.82 -26.22 -8.03
N THR A 507 -8.08 -25.89 -7.72
CA THR A 507 -8.70 -24.64 -8.16
C THR A 507 -7.98 -23.45 -7.53
N GLY A 508 -7.16 -22.72 -8.31
CA GLY A 508 -6.20 -21.69 -7.89
C GLY A 508 -6.73 -20.43 -7.18
N PHE A 509 -7.92 -20.48 -6.58
CA PHE A 509 -8.56 -19.36 -5.89
C PHE A 509 -8.01 -19.10 -4.47
N ASN A 510 -7.10 -19.95 -3.98
CA ASN A 510 -6.51 -19.86 -2.64
C ASN A 510 -4.96 -19.76 -2.65
N SER A 511 -4.37 -19.59 -3.83
CA SER A 511 -2.92 -19.48 -4.04
C SER A 511 -2.52 -18.04 -4.39
N VAL A 512 -1.26 -17.70 -4.11
CA VAL A 512 -0.65 -16.48 -4.62
C VAL A 512 -0.04 -16.79 -5.99
N THR A 513 -0.52 -16.11 -7.03
CA THR A 513 -0.04 -16.26 -8.40
C THR A 513 0.51 -14.93 -8.94
N PRO A 514 1.48 -14.92 -9.87
CA PRO A 514 2.11 -13.67 -10.34
C PRO A 514 1.10 -12.63 -10.85
N GLU A 515 0.05 -13.04 -11.54
CA GLU A 515 -0.99 -12.16 -12.07
C GLU A 515 -1.87 -11.47 -10.99
N SER A 516 -1.70 -11.88 -9.73
CA SER A 516 -2.44 -11.38 -8.57
C SER A 516 -1.56 -10.66 -7.54
N THR A 517 -0.26 -10.53 -7.79
CA THR A 517 0.67 -9.83 -6.88
C THR A 517 0.91 -8.39 -7.31
N GLY A 518 0.76 -7.48 -6.35
CA GLY A 518 1.08 -6.07 -6.46
C GLY A 518 2.16 -5.70 -5.46
N PHE A 519 2.29 -4.40 -5.21
CA PHE A 519 3.18 -3.90 -4.17
C PHE A 519 2.75 -2.50 -3.73
N ARG A 520 3.08 -2.18 -2.48
CA ARG A 520 2.89 -0.87 -1.90
C ARG A 520 4.08 -0.46 -1.05
N GLY A 521 4.59 0.74 -1.33
CA GLY A 521 5.65 1.37 -0.55
C GLY A 521 5.10 2.21 0.60
N VAL A 522 5.92 2.37 1.63
CA VAL A 522 5.70 3.31 2.73
C VAL A 522 6.95 4.16 2.92
N ARG A 523 6.85 5.24 3.68
CA ARG A 523 8.00 6.03 4.10
C ARG A 523 7.78 6.50 5.53
N THR A 524 8.75 6.22 6.40
CA THR A 524 8.71 6.65 7.81
C THR A 524 8.56 8.17 7.86
N ALA A 525 7.62 8.66 8.65
CA ALA A 525 7.48 10.10 8.87
C ALA A 525 8.51 10.52 9.93
N GLU A 526 9.15 11.65 9.71
CA GLU A 526 10.05 12.23 10.70
C GLU A 526 9.23 12.72 11.89
N GLN A 527 9.76 12.55 13.10
CA GLN A 527 9.09 13.02 14.30
C GLN A 527 9.06 14.55 14.27
N TYR A 528 7.92 15.12 13.92
CA TYR A 528 7.63 16.51 14.26
C TYR A 528 7.50 16.54 15.77
N THR A 529 8.45 17.15 16.45
CA THR A 529 8.19 17.62 17.81
C THR A 529 7.06 18.63 17.66
N ILE A 530 5.84 18.26 18.05
CA ILE A 530 4.76 19.23 18.21
C ILE A 530 5.23 20.13 19.35
N ILE A 531 5.87 21.24 19.00
CA ILE A 531 6.10 22.32 19.94
C ILE A 531 4.70 22.91 20.15
N GLU A 532 4.02 22.45 21.19
CA GLU A 532 2.84 23.12 21.71
C GLU A 532 3.21 24.61 21.87
N LYS A 533 2.52 25.47 21.13
CA LYS A 533 2.58 26.92 21.32
C LYS A 533 1.53 27.35 22.32
#